data_AF-A0A934CLT4-F1
#
_entry.id   AF-A0A934CLT4-F1
#
_cell.length_a   1.000
_cell.length_b   1.000
_cell.length_c   1.000
_cell.angle_alpha   90.00
_cell.angle_beta   90.00
_cell.angle_gamma   90.00
#
_symmetry.space_group_name_H-M   'P 1'
#
loop_
_entity.id
_entity.type
_entity.pdbx_description
1 polymer ?
#
loop_
_entity_poly.entity_id
_entity_poly.type
_entity_poly.pdbx_seq_one_letter_code
_entity_poly.pdbx_strand_id
1 'polypeptide(L)'
;MKKSLIIYEEETQLYARFDHPKCREGLSYQAKIRIMVSGKFPVELTLTFNGIYPYGPPMPPEKHEIKATSIMDLYSKVLRWFRKYGYEVM
;
A
#
# COMPACT_ATOMS: atom_id res chain seq x y z
N MET A 1 -11.57 -14.01 -21.33
CA MET A 1 -11.47 -12.61 -20.84
C MET A 1 -10.20 -12.01 -21.43
N LYS A 2 -10.28 -10.92 -22.21
CA LYS A 2 -9.07 -10.21 -22.65
C LYS A 2 -8.34 -9.72 -21.40
N LYS A 3 -7.06 -10.04 -21.26
CA LYS A 3 -6.21 -9.41 -20.24
C LYS A 3 -6.34 -7.91 -20.45
N SER A 4 -6.79 -7.20 -19.42
CA SER A 4 -6.91 -5.75 -19.44
C SER A 4 -5.51 -5.17 -19.67
N LEU A 5 -5.38 -4.33 -20.70
CA LEU A 5 -4.11 -3.72 -21.07
C LEU A 5 -3.63 -2.82 -19.92
N ILE A 6 -2.42 -3.06 -19.41
CA ILE A 6 -1.76 -2.19 -18.44
C ILE A 6 -1.26 -0.97 -19.21
N ILE A 7 -1.74 0.21 -18.84
CA ILE A 7 -1.37 1.48 -19.47
C ILE A 7 -0.31 2.23 -18.64
N TYR A 8 -0.16 1.87 -17.37
CA TYR A 8 0.84 2.42 -16.47
C TYR A 8 1.22 1.39 -15.41
N GLU A 9 2.52 1.27 -15.15
CA GLU A 9 3.08 0.46 -14.08
C GLU A 9 4.26 1.22 -13.48
N GLU A 10 4.29 1.32 -12.16
CA GLU A 10 5.39 1.93 -11.42
C GLU A 10 5.68 1.12 -10.15
N GLU A 11 6.95 1.07 -9.79
CA GLU A 11 7.43 0.54 -8.53
C GLU A 11 8.07 1.66 -7.73
N THR A 12 7.69 1.79 -6.47
CA THR A 12 8.18 2.81 -5.55
C THR A 12 8.31 2.25 -4.15
N GLN A 13 8.96 3.02 -3.29
CA GLN A 13 9.09 2.69 -1.87
C GLN A 13 8.06 3.49 -1.08
N LEU A 14 7.23 2.79 -0.30
CA LEU A 14 6.25 3.40 0.59
C LEU A 14 6.71 3.26 2.04
N TYR A 15 6.72 4.39 2.74
CA TYR A 15 7.08 4.47 4.15
C TYR A 15 5.86 4.79 5.00
N ALA A 16 5.74 4.11 6.14
CA ALA A 16 4.71 4.40 7.11
C ALA A 16 5.32 4.48 8.51
N ARG A 17 4.94 5.48 9.29
CA ARG A 17 5.43 5.67 10.66
C ARG A 17 4.36 5.26 11.65
N PHE A 18 4.76 4.62 12.75
CA PHE A 18 3.82 4.31 13.82
C PHE A 18 3.37 5.61 14.51
N ASP A 19 2.05 5.80 14.61
CA ASP A 19 1.44 6.99 15.19
C ASP A 19 1.49 6.93 16.72
N HIS A 20 2.68 7.19 17.27
CA HIS A 20 2.87 7.31 18.70
C HIS A 20 3.99 8.30 19.03
N PRO A 21 3.79 9.27 19.95
CA PRO A 21 4.71 10.36 20.19
C PRO A 21 6.10 9.91 20.68
N LYS A 22 6.18 8.74 21.33
CA LYS A 22 7.43 8.15 21.86
C LYS A 22 8.00 7.03 21.00
N CYS A 23 7.34 6.66 19.90
CA CYS A 23 7.82 5.63 18.98
C CYS A 23 8.34 6.29 17.70
N ARG A 24 9.51 5.83 17.23
CA ARG A 24 10.09 6.25 15.96
C ARG A 24 10.17 5.11 14.94
N GLU A 25 9.61 3.96 15.29
CA GLU A 25 9.56 2.80 14.40
C GLU A 25 8.62 3.08 13.23
N GLY A 26 8.92 2.43 12.12
CA GLY A 26 8.17 2.56 10.89
C GLY A 26 8.32 1.31 10.03
N LEU A 27 7.53 1.28 8.98
CA LEU A 27 7.48 0.20 8.01
C LEU A 27 7.92 0.70 6.65
N SER A 28 8.52 -0.22 5.91
CA SER A 28 8.98 -0.02 4.54
C SER A 28 8.33 -1.09 3.68
N TYR A 29 7.59 -0.68 2.65
CA TYR A 29 6.99 -1.57 1.66
C TYR A 29 7.46 -1.21 0.26
N GLN A 30 7.90 -2.20 -0.50
CA GLN A 30 7.94 -2.10 -1.95
C GLN A 30 6.50 -2.04 -2.45
N ALA A 31 6.14 -0.94 -3.10
CA ALA A 31 4.82 -0.67 -3.62
C ALA A 31 4.85 -0.75 -5.14
N LYS A 32 3.97 -1.56 -5.72
CA LYS A 32 3.82 -1.69 -7.17
C LYS A 32 2.41 -1.29 -7.58
N ILE A 33 2.28 -0.15 -8.25
CA ILE A 33 1.01 0.32 -8.78
C ILE A 33 0.83 -0.12 -10.23
N ARG A 34 -0.39 -0.55 -10.58
CA ARG A 34 -0.80 -0.89 -11.94
C ARG A 34 -2.10 -0.19 -12.27
N ILE A 35 -2.13 0.47 -13.42
CA ILE A 35 -3.33 1.07 -13.98
C ILE A 35 -3.64 0.40 -15.30
N MET A 36 -4.87 -0.08 -15.42
CA MET A 36 -5.39 -0.80 -16.56
C MET A 36 -6.43 0.04 -17.30
N VAL A 37 -6.56 -0.18 -18.61
CA VAL A 37 -7.50 0.57 -19.47
C VAL A 37 -8.98 0.32 -19.11
N SER A 38 -9.28 -0.84 -18.55
CA SER A 38 -10.65 -1.28 -18.27
C SER A 38 -10.66 -2.38 -17.21
N GLY A 39 -11.73 -2.47 -16.44
CA GLY A 39 -11.94 -3.52 -15.43
C GLY A 39 -12.83 -3.02 -14.31
N LYS A 40 -13.31 -3.91 -13.45
CA LYS A 40 -14.07 -3.53 -12.24
C LYS A 40 -13.21 -2.69 -11.27
N PHE A 41 -11.92 -2.99 -11.23
CA PHE A 41 -10.91 -2.28 -10.43
C PHE A 41 -9.69 -2.01 -11.32
N PRO A 42 -9.72 -0.93 -12.12
CA PRO A 42 -8.65 -0.63 -13.07
C PRO A 42 -7.36 -0.15 -12.38
N VAL A 43 -7.39 0.18 -11.08
CA VAL A 43 -6.22 0.61 -10.31
C VAL A 43 -5.91 -0.42 -9.25
N GLU A 44 -4.70 -0.95 -9.24
CA GLU A 44 -4.24 -1.97 -8.30
C GLU A 44 -2.91 -1.56 -7.68
N LEU A 45 -2.71 -1.90 -6.40
CA LEU A 45 -1.47 -1.71 -5.67
C LEU A 45 -1.10 -3.01 -4.97
N THR A 46 0.10 -3.50 -5.21
CA THR A 46 0.69 -4.59 -4.45
C THR A 46 1.74 -4.03 -3.51
N LEU A 47 1.59 -4.31 -2.23
CA LEU A 47 2.53 -3.97 -1.18
C LEU A 47 3.29 -5.24 -0.78
N THR A 48 4.62 -5.18 -0.79
CA THR A 48 5.50 -6.23 -0.28
C THR A 48 6.45 -5.63 0.74
N PHE A 49 6.38 -6.09 1.98
CA PHE A 49 7.23 -5.63 3.05
C PHE A 49 8.69 -5.92 2.72
N ASN A 50 9.53 -4.90 2.86
CA ASN A 50 10.98 -4.97 2.63
C ASN A 50 11.77 -4.18 3.68
N GLY A 51 11.16 -3.91 4.83
CA GLY A 51 11.76 -3.17 5.93
C GLY A 51 12.28 -4.06 7.06
N ILE A 52 12.64 -3.42 8.17
CA ILE A 52 12.96 -4.08 9.42
C ILE A 52 11.67 -4.28 10.20
N TYR A 53 11.44 -5.48 10.74
CA TYR A 53 10.24 -5.74 11.54
C TYR A 53 10.19 -4.80 12.76
N PRO A 54 9.01 -4.22 13.05
CA PRO A 54 8.83 -3.45 14.28
C PRO A 54 8.98 -4.38 15.49
N TYR A 55 9.58 -3.86 16.57
CA TYR A 55 9.78 -4.60 17.81
C TYR A 55 8.53 -4.63 18.69
N GLY A 56 7.85 -3.50 18.81
CA GLY A 56 6.64 -3.34 19.64
C GLY A 56 5.35 -3.09 18.84
N PRO A 57 5.37 -2.19 17.84
CA PRO A 57 4.18 -1.87 17.05
C PRO A 57 3.57 -3.08 16.31
N PRO A 58 2.25 -3.07 16.04
CA PRO A 58 1.60 -4.13 15.26
C PRO A 58 2.23 -4.29 13.87
N MET A 59 2.38 -5.52 13.40
CA MET A 59 2.89 -5.79 12.05
C MET A 59 1.72 -6.05 11.08
N PRO A 60 1.49 -5.21 10.06
CA PRO A 60 0.56 -5.53 8.99
C PRO A 60 1.04 -6.74 8.17
N PRO A 61 0.18 -7.36 7.36
CA PRO A 61 0.59 -8.41 6.44
C PRO A 61 1.81 -8.02 5.61
N GLU A 62 2.75 -8.96 5.45
CA GLU A 62 3.96 -8.75 4.63
C GLU A 62 3.61 -8.55 3.16
N LYS A 63 2.53 -9.16 2.69
CA LYS A 63 2.00 -8.97 1.34
C LYS A 63 0.56 -8.55 1.42
N HIS A 64 0.21 -7.49 0.70
CA HIS A 64 -1.16 -7.02 0.61
C HIS A 64 -1.46 -6.47 -0.78
N GLU A 65 -2.66 -6.77 -1.27
CA GLU A 65 -3.15 -6.26 -2.55
C GLU A 65 -4.36 -5.37 -2.30
N ILE A 66 -4.33 -4.17 -2.88
CA ILE A 66 -5.42 -3.21 -2.81
C ILE A 66 -5.90 -2.97 -4.23
N LYS A 67 -7.18 -3.26 -4.46
CA LYS A 67 -7.86 -2.99 -5.73
C LYS A 67 -8.81 -1.80 -5.56
N ALA A 68 -8.81 -0.90 -6.53
CA ALA A 68 -9.52 0.37 -6.48
C ALA A 68 -10.15 0.74 -7.83
N THR A 69 -11.18 1.58 -7.76
CA THR A 69 -11.86 2.10 -8.96
C THR A 69 -11.15 3.31 -9.56
N SER A 70 -10.33 4.00 -8.77
CA SER A 70 -9.57 5.20 -9.15
C SER A 70 -8.34 5.37 -8.26
N ILE A 71 -7.45 6.29 -8.63
CA ILE A 71 -6.26 6.65 -7.82
C ILE A 71 -6.67 7.22 -6.46
N MET A 72 -7.72 8.04 -6.40
CA MET A 72 -8.22 8.62 -5.14
C MET A 72 -8.83 7.56 -4.21
N ASP A 73 -9.57 6.60 -4.77
CA ASP A 73 -10.06 5.44 -4.01
C ASP A 73 -8.89 4.59 -3.50
N LEU A 74 -7.87 4.37 -4.33
CA LEU A 74 -6.66 3.66 -3.93
C LEU A 74 -5.98 4.37 -2.74
N TYR A 75 -5.70 5.66 -2.86
CA TYR A 75 -5.08 6.46 -1.80
C TYR A 75 -5.87 6.36 -0.50
N SER A 76 -7.19 6.52 -0.55
CA SER A 76 -8.07 6.40 0.61
C SER A 76 -8.05 4.99 1.23
N LYS A 77 -7.91 3.94 0.43
CA LYS A 77 -7.80 2.55 0.92
C LYS A 77 -6.43 2.28 1.55
N VAL A 78 -5.35 2.77 0.96
CA VAL A 78 -3.99 2.69 1.52
C VAL A 78 -3.95 3.32 2.90
N LEU A 79 -4.43 4.56 3.04
CA LEU A 79 -4.47 5.25 4.34
C LEU A 79 -5.30 4.48 5.37
N ARG A 80 -6.49 4.01 5.01
CA ARG A 80 -7.35 3.22 5.91
C ARG A 80 -6.69 1.90 6.33
N TRP A 81 -5.98 1.25 5.42
CA TRP A 81 -5.29 0.00 5.71
C TRP A 81 -4.16 0.22 6.72
N PHE A 82 -3.26 1.18 6.50
CA PHE A 82 -2.18 1.48 7.46
C PHE A 82 -2.71 1.95 8.82
N ARG A 83 -3.76 2.79 8.83
CA ARG A 83 -4.42 3.25 10.07
C ARG A 83 -5.00 2.11 10.90
N LYS A 84 -5.46 1.02 10.28
CA LYS A 84 -5.94 -0.17 11.00
C LYS A 84 -4.87 -0.76 11.94
N TYR A 85 -3.60 -0.56 11.60
CA TYR A 85 -2.45 -1.03 12.38
C TYR A 85 -1.76 0.08 13.19
N GLY A 86 -2.34 1.30 13.22
CA GLY A 86 -1.77 2.44 13.94
C GLY A 86 -0.62 3.15 13.20
N TYR A 87 -0.57 3.06 11.88
CA TYR A 87 0.46 3.73 11.08
C TYR A 87 -0.10 4.86 10.22
N GLU A 88 0.73 5.87 10.00
CA GLU A 88 0.50 6.95 9.05
C GLU A 88 1.49 6.85 7.89
N VAL A 89 0.98 6.95 6.66
CA VAL A 89 1.80 6.96 5.44
C VAL A 89 2.42 8.35 5.28
N MET A 90 3.71 8.38 4.95
CA MET A 90 4.49 9.61 4.74
C MET A 90 4.86 9.80 3.27
#